data_AF-A0A956QLI3-F1
#
_entry.id   AF-A0A956QLI3-F1
#
_cell.length_a   1.000
_cell.length_b   1.000
_cell.length_c   1.000
_cell.angle_alpha   90.00
_cell.angle_beta   90.00
_cell.angle_gamma   90.00
#
_symmetry.space_group_name_H-M   'P 1'
#
loop_
_entity.id
_entity.type
_entity.pdbx_description
1 polymer ?
#
loop_
_entity_poly.entity_id
_entity_poly.type
_entity_poly.pdbx_seq_one_letter_code
_entity_poly.pdbx_strand_id
1 'polypeptide(L)' 'MLVPLVRIEKEVHLVYIRRSQRLSNHAGQIAFPGGGEEEQDDSLLATALREGQEEVGIEPSEARLL' A
#
# COMPACT_ATOMS: atom_id res chain seq x y z
N MET A 1 0.91 0.22 6.51
CA MET A 1 1.09 1.24 5.46
C MET A 1 2.39 0.98 4.72
N LEU A 2 2.36 1.03 3.40
CA LEU A 2 3.52 0.83 2.54
C LEU A 2 3.84 2.14 1.81
N VAL A 3 5.12 2.50 1.66
CA VAL A 3 5.55 3.68 0.90
C VAL A 3 6.29 3.18 -0.36
N PRO A 4 5.58 2.98 -1.50
CA PRO A 4 6.19 2.33 -2.65
C PRO A 4 7.11 3.29 -3.40
N LEU A 5 8.35 2.86 -3.63
CA LEU A 5 9.30 3.55 -4.50
C LEU A 5 9.37 2.82 -5.84
N VAL A 6 8.94 3.48 -6.91
CA VAL A 6 9.00 2.92 -8.27
C VAL A 6 9.92 3.76 -9.14
N ARG A 7 10.60 3.11 -10.09
CA ARG A 7 11.48 3.80 -11.04
C ARG A 7 10.79 3.92 -12.39
N ILE A 8 10.54 5.14 -12.83
CA ILE A 8 9.92 5.47 -14.12
C ILE A 8 10.86 6.46 -14.80
N GLU A 9 11.26 6.17 -16.05
CA GLU A 9 12.18 7.03 -16.83
C GLU A 9 13.46 7.40 -16.08
N LYS A 10 14.00 6.46 -15.29
CA LYS A 10 15.20 6.60 -14.41
C LYS A 10 14.98 7.43 -13.14
N GLU A 11 13.84 8.10 -12.97
CA GLU A 11 13.50 8.87 -11.78
C GLU A 11 12.72 8.04 -10.75
N VAL A 12 12.89 8.36 -9.47
CA VAL A 12 12.17 7.70 -8.37
C VAL A 12 10.85 8.41 -8.12
N HIS A 13 9.78 7.65 -8.09
CA HIS A 13 8.42 8.12 -7.87
C HIS A 13 7.79 7.40 -6.69
N LEU A 14 6.82 8.08 -6.07
CA LEU A 14 5.96 7.53 -5.02
C LEU A 14 4.61 7.16 -5.62
N VAL A 15 4.09 6.01 -5.21
CA VAL A 15 2.73 5.58 -5.57
C VAL A 15 1.77 5.98 -4.45
N TYR A 16 0.68 6.61 -4.84
CA TYR A 16 -0.42 6.98 -3.95
C TYR A 16 -1.71 6.37 -4.47
N ILE A 17 -2.66 6.18 -3.55
CA ILE A 17 -4.03 5.80 -3.86
C ILE A 17 -4.99 6.93 -3.51
N ARG A 18 -6.16 6.90 -4.14
CA ARG A 18 -7.32 7.66 -3.70
C ARG A 18 -8.24 6.70 -2.95
N ARG A 19 -8.45 6.97 -1.66
CA ARG A 19 -9.30 6.13 -0.80
C ARG A 19 -10.74 6.09 -1.33
N SER A 20 -11.38 4.93 -1.18
CA SER A 20 -12.79 4.75 -1.56
C SER A 20 -13.69 5.81 -0.92
N GLN A 21 -14.66 6.29 -1.68
CA GLN A 21 -15.68 7.23 -1.20
C GLN A 21 -16.64 6.60 -0.17
N ARG A 22 -16.63 5.27 -0.04
CA ARG A 22 -17.53 4.52 0.85
C ARG A 22 -16.99 4.37 2.27
N LEU A 23 -15.76 4.81 2.53
CA LEU A 23 -15.14 4.69 3.85
C LEU A 23 -15.78 5.67 4.83
N SER A 24 -15.96 5.23 6.08
CA SER A 24 -16.48 6.08 7.15
C SER A 24 -15.53 7.23 7.49
N ASN A 25 -14.22 6.97 7.40
CA ASN A 25 -13.16 7.93 7.69
C ASN A 25 -12.28 8.16 6.46
N HIS A 26 -11.86 9.41 6.26
CA HIS A 26 -10.88 9.81 5.23
C HIS A 26 -11.28 9.45 3.78
N ALA A 27 -12.59 9.36 3.51
CA ALA A 27 -13.11 9.06 2.18
C ALA A 27 -12.58 10.02 1.11
N GLY A 28 -12.14 9.46 -0.03
CA GLY A 28 -11.69 10.23 -1.18
C GLY A 28 -10.33 10.92 -1.02
N GLN A 29 -9.66 10.82 0.13
CA GLN A 29 -8.34 11.42 0.38
C GLN A 29 -7.23 10.68 -0.37
N ILE A 30 -6.14 11.40 -0.67
CA ILE A 30 -4.91 10.81 -1.18
C ILE A 30 -4.13 10.23 0.00
N ALA A 31 -3.70 8.98 -0.12
CA ALA A 31 -2.96 8.27 0.90
C ALA A 31 -1.93 7.33 0.25
N PHE A 32 -1.01 6.84 1.07
CA PHE A 32 -0.23 5.66 0.72
C PHE A 32 -1.09 4.38 0.85
N PRO A 33 -0.77 3.30 0.11
CA PRO A 33 -1.43 2.03 0.29
C PRO A 33 -1.34 1.51 1.73
N GLY A 34 -2.44 0.99 2.25
CA GLY A 34 -2.50 0.44 3.59
C GLY A 34 -3.88 0.45 4.23
N GLY A 35 -4.03 -0.48 5.17
CA GLY A 35 -5.21 -0.65 6.01
C GLY A 35 -4.85 -1.12 7.40
N GLY A 36 -5.82 -1.75 8.06
CA GLY A 36 -5.69 -2.28 9.42
C GLY A 36 -5.07 -3.67 9.43
N GLU A 37 -4.48 -4.03 10.58
CA GLU A 37 -4.01 -5.39 10.83
C GLU A 37 -5.21 -6.34 10.97
N GLU A 38 -5.10 -7.53 10.38
CA GLU A 38 -6.08 -8.62 10.47
C GLU A 38 -5.50 -9.79 11.28
N GLU A 39 -6.36 -10.68 11.81
CA GLU A 39 -5.92 -11.82 12.66
C GLU A 39 -4.90 -12.75 11.98
N GLN A 40 -4.90 -12.76 10.65
CA GLN A 40 -4.01 -13.56 9.80
C GLN A 40 -2.69 -12.87 9.45
N ASP A 41 -2.51 -11.60 9.84
CA ASP A 41 -1.26 -10.89 9.63
C ASP A 41 -0.26 -11.24 10.74
N ASP A 42 0.80 -11.97 10.42
CA ASP A 42 1.84 -12.36 11.39
C ASP A 42 2.70 -11.17 11.88
N SER A 43 2.57 -10.00 11.26
CA SER A 43 3.29 -8.77 11.61
C SER A 43 2.72 -7.56 10.88
N LEU A 44 3.06 -6.35 11.35
CA LEU A 44 2.76 -5.09 10.64
C LEU A 44 3.36 -5.03 9.22
N LEU A 45 4.46 -5.75 8.98
CA LEU A 45 5.03 -5.87 7.64
C LEU A 45 4.13 -6.73 6.76
N ALA A 46 3.61 -7.84 7.27
CA ALA A 46 2.65 -8.69 6.58
C ALA A 46 1.38 -7.89 6.22
N THR A 47 0.83 -7.13 7.18
CA THR A 47 -0.29 -6.20 6.94
C THR A 47 0.02 -5.23 5.79
N ALA A 48 1.19 -4.59 5.81
CA ALA A 48 1.55 -3.61 4.78
C ALA A 48 1.69 -4.23 3.39
N LEU A 49 2.22 -5.45 3.30
CA LEU A 49 2.37 -6.19 2.04
C LEU A 49 1.02 -6.68 1.50
N ARG A 50 0.18 -7.27 2.36
CA ARG A 50 -1.18 -7.70 2.00
C ARG A 50 -2.01 -6.54 1.46
N GLU A 51 -2.07 -5.43 2.20
CA GLU A 51 -2.81 -4.24 1.78
C GLU A 51 -2.23 -3.63 0.48
N GLY A 52 -0.90 -3.64 0.33
CA GLY A 52 -0.25 -3.22 -0.92
C GLY A 52 -0.66 -4.08 -2.12
N GLN A 53 -0.80 -5.39 -1.91
CA GLN A 53 -1.30 -6.30 -2.94
C GLN A 53 -2.78 -6.05 -3.26
N GLU A 54 -3.63 -5.91 -2.25
CA GLU A 54 -5.08 -5.70 -2.43
C GLU A 54 -5.42 -4.37 -3.10
N GLU A 55 -4.78 -3.27 -2.69
CA GLU A 55 -5.15 -1.93 -3.15
C GLU A 55 -4.50 -1.53 -4.49
N VAL A 56 -3.28 -1.99 -4.75
CA VAL A 56 -2.50 -1.58 -5.94
C VAL A 56 -1.85 -2.74 -6.70
N GLY A 57 -2.04 -4.00 -6.27
CA GLY A 57 -1.55 -5.17 -6.99
C GLY A 57 -0.05 -5.42 -6.88
N ILE A 58 0.62 -4.87 -5.87
CA ILE A 58 2.06 -5.12 -5.65
C ILE A 58 2.22 -6.50 -5.02
N GLU A 59 2.74 -7.45 -5.77
CA GLU A 59 3.05 -8.77 -5.25
C GLU A 59 4.24 -8.69 -4.27
N PRO A 60 4.19 -9.35 -3.09
CA PRO A 60 5.30 -9.32 -2.12
C PRO A 60 6.64 -9.76 -2.70
N SER A 61 6.63 -10.64 -3.71
CA SER A 61 7.81 -11.14 -4.41
C SER A 61 8.45 -10.11 -5.35
N GLU A 62 7.72 -9.08 -5.77
CA GLU A 62 8.20 -8.00 -6.64
C GLU A 62 8.78 -6.82 -5.84
N ALA A 63 8.49 -6.77 -4.53
CA ALA A 63 8.95 -5.73 -3.64
C ALA A 63 10.30 -6.08 -3.00
N ARG A 64 11.23 -5.12 -3.02
CA ARG A 64 12.41 -5.15 -2.17
C ARG A 64 12.17 -4.30 -0.93
N LEU A 65 12.19 -4.92 0.23
CA LEU A 65 12.14 -4.22 1.52
C LEU A 65 13.49 -3.55 1.81
N LEU A 66 13.44 -2.33 2.35
CA LEU A 66 14.59 -1.48 2.65
C LEU A 66 14.75 -1.26 4.15
#